data_AF-A0A7Y2IRX4-F1
#
_entry.id   AF-A0A7Y2IRX4-F1
#
_cell.length_a   1.000
_cell.length_b   1.000
_cell.length_c   1.000
_cell.angle_alpha   90.00
_cell.angle_beta   90.00
_cell.angle_gamma   90.00
#
_symmetry.space_group_name_H-M   'P 1'
#
loop_
_entity.id
_entity.type
_entity.pdbx_description
1 polymer ?
#
loop_
_entity_poly.entity_id
_entity_poly.type
_entity_poly.pdbx_seq_one_letter_code
_entity_poly.pdbx_strand_id
1 'polypeptide(L)' 'EVEYEGDELMGRVLQHEIDHLDGMLLLERLGKRAKRLALKELRDEVLGPRTDG' A
#
# COMPACT_ATOMS: atom_id res chain seq x y z
N GLU A 1 7.21 -26.18 -15.01
CA GLU A 1 7.01 -24.72 -14.90
C GLU A 1 5.62 -24.51 -14.33
N VAL A 2 5.46 -23.55 -13.41
CA VAL A 2 4.17 -23.21 -12.82
C VAL A 2 3.92 -21.75 -13.13
N GLU A 3 2.78 -21.45 -13.73
CA GLU A 3 2.37 -20.11 -14.15
C GLU A 3 1.08 -19.73 -13.43
N TYR A 4 1.02 -18.48 -12.98
CA TYR A 4 -0.17 -17.90 -12.35
C TYR A 4 -0.50 -16.59 -13.07
N GLU A 5 -1.74 -16.49 -13.55
CA GLU A 5 -2.26 -15.32 -14.21
C GLU A 5 -3.60 -14.92 -13.60
N GLY A 6 -3.94 -13.64 -13.74
CA GLY A 6 -5.20 -13.12 -13.27
C GLY A 6 -5.35 -11.64 -13.55
N ASP A 7 -6.60 -11.24 -13.60
CA ASP A 7 -7.07 -9.93 -13.97
C ASP A 7 -7.93 -9.34 -12.83
N GLU A 8 -8.31 -8.07 -12.99
CA GLU A 8 -9.04 -7.31 -11.98
C GLU A 8 -8.45 -7.43 -10.57
N LEU A 9 -9.16 -8.07 -9.64
CA LEU A 9 -8.72 -8.24 -8.26
C LEU A 9 -7.54 -9.21 -8.16
N MET A 10 -7.57 -10.34 -8.86
CA MET A 10 -6.50 -11.33 -8.80
C MET A 10 -5.20 -10.75 -9.34
N GLY A 11 -5.26 -10.04 -10.48
CA GLY A 11 -4.09 -9.37 -11.04
C GLY A 11 -3.48 -8.32 -10.10
N ARG A 12 -4.31 -7.60 -9.32
CA ARG A 12 -3.82 -6.64 -8.32
C ARG A 12 -3.16 -7.34 -7.13
N VAL A 13 -3.74 -8.44 -6.65
CA VAL A 13 -3.17 -9.22 -5.53
C VAL A 13 -1.84 -9.84 -5.95
N LEU A 14 -1.76 -10.45 -7.13
CA LEU A 14 -0.50 -11.02 -7.64
C LEU A 14 0.60 -9.96 -7.72
N GLN A 15 0.31 -8.77 -8.24
CA GLN A 15 1.28 -7.66 -8.26
C GLN A 15 1.70 -7.23 -6.85
N HIS A 16 0.76 -7.16 -5.90
CA HIS A 16 1.04 -6.81 -4.51
C HIS A 16 1.99 -7.79 -3.81
N GLU A 17 1.75 -9.09 -3.98
CA GLU A 17 2.62 -10.11 -3.36
C GLU A 17 4.01 -10.13 -4.00
N ILE A 18 4.12 -9.89 -5.31
CA ILE A 18 5.41 -9.76 -5.99
C ILE A 18 6.19 -8.56 -5.45
N ASP A 19 5.54 -7.41 -5.25
CA ASP A 19 6.19 -6.22 -4.68
C ASP A 19 6.82 -6.48 -3.31
N HIS A 20 6.14 -7.30 -2.49
CA HIS A 20 6.67 -7.67 -1.18
C HIS A 20 7.95 -8.48 -1.26
N LEU A 21 8.18 -9.23 -2.35
CA LEU A 21 9.46 -9.92 -2.58
C LEU A 21 10.63 -8.93 -2.79
N ASP A 22 10.33 -7.75 -3.34
CA ASP A 22 11.28 -6.66 -3.53
C ASP A 22 11.30 -5.67 -2.34
N GLY A 23 10.57 -5.99 -1.25
CA GLY A 23 10.46 -5.12 -0.08
C GLY A 23 9.64 -3.84 -0.31
N MET A 24 8.88 -3.77 -1.40
CA MET A 24 8.02 -2.64 -1.72
C MET A 24 6.64 -2.79 -1.07
N LEU A 25 6.09 -1.67 -0.59
CA LEU A 25 4.71 -1.60 -0.14
C LEU A 25 3.81 -0.96 -1.20
N LEU A 26 2.51 -1.32 -1.19
CA LEU A 26 1.51 -0.70 -2.06
C LEU A 26 1.51 0.85 -1.98
N LEU A 27 1.82 1.40 -0.79
CA LEU A 27 1.93 2.84 -0.57
C LEU A 27 2.97 3.53 -1.48
N GLU A 28 3.94 2.80 -1.99
CA GLU A 28 4.98 3.32 -2.88
C GLU A 28 4.50 3.47 -4.33
N ARG A 29 3.46 2.72 -4.72
CA ARG A 29 2.78 2.89 -6.00
C ARG A 29 1.83 4.10 -6.02
N LEU A 30 1.50 4.65 -4.87
CA LEU A 30 0.66 5.84 -4.78
C LEU A 30 1.43 7.11 -5.20
N GLY A 31 0.74 8.01 -5.89
CA GLY A 31 1.27 9.36 -6.13
C GLY A 31 1.60 10.08 -4.81
N LYS A 32 2.60 10.97 -4.83
CA LYS A 32 3.15 11.65 -3.64
C LYS A 32 2.09 12.25 -2.70
N ARG A 33 1.00 12.81 -3.24
CA ARG A 33 -0.12 13.38 -2.45
C ARG A 33 -0.91 12.29 -1.73
N ALA A 34 -1.29 11.22 -2.43
CA ALA A 34 -2.05 10.11 -1.87
C ALA A 34 -1.22 9.33 -0.83
N LYS A 35 0.05 9.04 -1.13
CA LYS A 35 0.97 8.41 -0.16
C LYS A 35 1.05 9.18 1.15
N ARG A 36 1.19 10.51 1.08
CA ARG A 36 1.25 11.37 2.27
C ARG A 36 -0.05 11.34 3.07
N LEU A 37 -1.20 11.35 2.41
CA LEU A 37 -2.50 11.29 3.09
C LEU A 37 -2.68 9.95 3.80
N ALA A 38 -2.43 8.84 3.10
CA ALA A 38 -2.51 7.49 3.67
C ALA A 38 -1.58 7.33 4.89
N LEU A 39 -0.34 7.81 4.81
CA LEU A 39 0.60 7.78 5.94
C LEU A 39 0.18 8.68 7.11
N LYS A 40 -0.54 9.77 6.85
CA LYS A 40 -1.12 10.61 7.91
C LYS A 40 -2.24 9.86 8.61
N GLU A 41 -3.17 9.29 7.85
CA GLU A 41 -4.31 8.52 8.37
C GLU A 41 -3.84 7.36 9.25
N LEU A 42 -2.88 6.56 8.76
CA LEU A 42 -2.29 5.46 9.52
C LEU A 42 -1.63 5.93 10.83
N ARG A 43 -0.98 7.09 10.82
CA ARG A 43 -0.36 7.65 12.04
C ARG A 43 -1.41 8.09 13.05
N ASP A 44 -2.45 8.75 12.57
CA ASP A 44 -3.55 9.25 13.41
C ASP A 44 -4.35 8.07 13.99
N GLU A 45 -4.46 6.94 13.29
CA GLU A 45 -5.05 5.69 13.79
C GLU A 45 -4.21 5.06 14.91
N VAL A 46 -2.89 4.98 14.73
CA VAL A 46 -1.97 4.32 15.69
C VAL A 46 -1.73 5.16 16.95
N LEU A 47 -1.62 6.49 16.82
CA LEU A 47 -1.23 7.38 17.92
C LEU A 47 -2.39 8.23 18.46
N GLY A 48 -3.58 8.14 17.86
CA GLY A 48 -4.68 9.08 18.08
C GLY A 48 -4.48 10.39 17.30
N PRO A 49 -5.55 11.18 17.12
CA PRO A 49 -5.47 12.45 16.41
C PRO A 49 -4.49 13.38 17.13
N ARG A 50 -3.60 14.03 16.36
CA ARG A 50 -2.75 15.09 16.91
C ARG A 50 -3.68 16.20 17.42
N THR A 51 -3.81 16.32 18.73
CA THR A 51 -4.32 17.54 19.35
C THR A 51 -3.17 18.54 19.34
N ASP A 52 -3.04 19.27 18.25
CA ASP A 52 -2.32 20.53 18.27
C ASP A 52 -3.02 21.45 19.29
N GLY A 53 -2.25 21.86 20.32
CA GLY A 53 -2.60 22.98 21.17
C GLY A 53 -2.31 24.30 20.47
#